data_AF-A0A7C1YSQ6-F1
#
_entry.id   AF-A0A7C1YSQ6-F1
#
_cell.length_a   1.000
_cell.length_b   1.000
_cell.length_c   1.000
_cell.angle_alpha   90.00
_cell.angle_beta   90.00
_cell.angle_gamma   90.00
#
_symmetry.space_group_name_H-M   'P 1'
#
loop_
_entity.id
_entity.type
_entity.pdbx_description
1 polymer ?
#
loop_
_entity_poly.entity_id
_entity_poly.type
_entity_poly.pdbx_seq_one_letter_code
_entity_poly.pdbx_strand_id
1 'polypeptide(L)'
;MAKKILIVGGVAGGASAAARLRRLDETAQIVMFERGDYISFANCGLPYHIGGTIENRDDLLLQTPESFRKRFNVEVRTRNEVVKIDRSNKRVEVLDLNSGEKYVEEYDKLVLSPGAEPTRPPISGIDSDRIFTLRNVPDTDRINDFIDSHQPKRAVVVGGGYIGLEMAENLRDRGMLVAIVEMLDQVMP
;
A
#
# COMPACT_ATOMS: atom_id res chain seq x y z
N MET A 1 -15.22 7.98 29.61
CA MET A 1 -13.76 7.81 29.49
C MET A 1 -13.39 7.86 28.03
N ALA A 2 -12.30 8.56 27.70
CA ALA A 2 -11.73 8.58 26.35
C ALA A 2 -11.38 7.15 25.93
N LYS A 3 -11.81 6.72 24.73
CA LYS A 3 -11.50 5.38 24.20
C LYS A 3 -10.19 5.41 23.45
N LYS A 4 -9.37 4.36 23.60
CA LYS A 4 -8.17 4.14 22.78
C LYS A 4 -8.49 3.22 21.62
N ILE A 5 -8.34 3.74 20.41
CA ILE A 5 -8.66 3.04 19.16
C ILE A 5 -7.37 2.88 18.37
N LEU A 6 -7.00 1.62 18.10
CA LEU A 6 -5.89 1.29 17.23
C LEU A 6 -6.42 0.89 15.84
N ILE A 7 -5.72 1.33 14.79
CA ILE A 7 -6.05 1.05 13.40
C ILE A 7 -4.82 0.44 12.73
N VAL A 8 -4.98 -0.71 12.09
CA VAL A 8 -3.92 -1.42 11.36
C VAL A 8 -4.11 -1.24 9.86
N GLY A 9 -3.21 -0.51 9.22
CA GLY A 9 -3.25 -0.11 7.81
C GLY A 9 -3.64 1.37 7.65
N GLY A 10 -2.82 2.15 6.96
CA GLY A 10 -2.95 3.61 6.83
C GLY A 10 -3.42 4.12 5.47
N VAL A 11 -3.94 3.24 4.61
CA VAL A 11 -4.44 3.59 3.26
C VAL A 11 -5.97 3.73 3.29
N ALA A 12 -6.71 3.23 2.31
CA ALA A 12 -8.12 3.55 2.09
C ALA A 12 -9.01 3.33 3.32
N GLY A 13 -9.12 2.09 3.81
CA GLY A 13 -10.02 1.74 4.91
C GLY A 13 -9.63 2.39 6.24
N GLY A 14 -8.36 2.25 6.63
CA GLY A 14 -7.87 2.76 7.92
C GLY A 14 -7.85 4.28 8.02
N ALA A 15 -7.37 5.00 7.00
CA ALA A 15 -7.37 6.47 7.01
C ALA A 15 -8.79 7.04 7.00
N SER A 16 -9.70 6.42 6.25
CA SER A 16 -11.12 6.81 6.25
C SER A 16 -11.78 6.62 7.62
N ALA A 17 -11.50 5.48 8.27
CA ALA A 17 -11.97 5.20 9.62
C ALA A 17 -11.40 6.20 10.64
N ALA A 18 -10.09 6.46 10.62
CA ALA A 18 -9.43 7.40 11.51
C ALA A 18 -10.03 8.81 11.41
N ALA A 19 -10.18 9.32 10.18
CA ALA A 19 -10.72 10.64 9.93
C ALA A 19 -12.18 10.76 10.40
N ARG A 20 -13.00 9.72 10.20
CA ARG A 20 -14.39 9.73 10.65
C ARG A 20 -14.51 9.60 12.17
N LEU A 21 -13.69 8.76 12.80
CA LEU A 21 -13.68 8.58 14.26
C LEU A 21 -13.36 9.89 14.97
N ARG A 22 -12.36 10.65 14.50
CA ARG A 22 -12.07 11.98 15.04
C ARG A 22 -13.29 12.92 14.99
N ARG A 23 -13.98 12.98 13.85
CA ARG A 23 -15.19 13.80 13.68
C ARG A 23 -16.35 13.40 14.59
N LEU A 24 -16.35 12.17 15.12
CA LEU A 24 -17.40 11.65 15.99
C LEU A 24 -17.06 11.80 17.48
N ASP A 25 -15.78 11.80 17.84
CA ASP A 25 -15.33 11.86 19.22
C ASP A 25 -13.97 12.56 19.32
N GLU A 26 -13.97 13.81 19.80
CA GLU A 26 -12.75 14.59 20.01
C GLU A 26 -11.92 14.11 21.21
N THR A 27 -12.49 13.28 22.08
CA THR A 27 -11.78 12.75 23.26
C THR A 27 -11.07 11.43 22.97
N ALA A 28 -11.40 10.75 21.86
CA ALA A 28 -10.78 9.48 21.52
C ALA A 28 -9.27 9.63 21.26
N GLN A 29 -8.48 8.68 21.79
CA GLN A 29 -7.09 8.50 21.42
C GLN A 29 -7.04 7.55 20.22
N ILE A 30 -6.60 8.06 19.07
CA ILE A 30 -6.57 7.30 17.82
C ILE A 30 -5.11 7.15 17.39
N VAL A 31 -4.65 5.91 17.27
CA VAL A 31 -3.32 5.56 16.75
C VAL A 31 -3.49 4.70 15.50
N MET A 32 -2.82 5.07 14.41
CA MET A 32 -2.86 4.36 13.15
C MET A 32 -1.45 3.86 12.80
N PHE A 33 -1.33 2.54 12.61
CA PHE A 33 -0.10 1.88 12.21
C PHE A 33 -0.09 1.64 10.71
N GLU A 34 1.02 1.97 10.08
CA GLU A 34 1.31 1.64 8.68
C GLU A 34 2.72 1.04 8.62
N ARG A 35 2.86 -0.12 7.97
CA ARG A 35 4.17 -0.77 7.85
C ARG A 35 5.03 -0.12 6.78
N GLY A 36 4.42 0.50 5.76
CA GLY A 36 5.11 1.27 4.75
C GLY A 36 5.50 2.68 5.21
N ASP A 37 6.16 3.41 4.31
CA ASP A 37 6.57 4.80 4.55
C ASP A 37 5.44 5.81 4.37
N TYR A 38 4.40 5.46 3.61
CA TYR A 38 3.35 6.37 3.17
C TYR A 38 1.97 5.96 3.65
N ILE A 39 1.17 6.95 4.05
CA ILE A 39 -0.26 6.79 4.33
C ILE A 39 -1.08 7.47 3.24
N SER A 40 -2.34 7.05 3.08
CA SER A 40 -3.32 7.73 2.20
C SER A 40 -2.77 8.07 0.79
N PHE A 41 -2.00 7.18 0.19
CA PHE A 41 -1.52 7.35 -1.18
C PHE A 41 -2.55 6.82 -2.19
N ALA A 42 -2.52 7.36 -3.41
CA ALA A 42 -3.41 6.98 -4.50
C ALA A 42 -2.93 5.70 -5.19
N ASN A 43 -3.24 4.53 -4.60
CA ASN A 43 -2.87 3.23 -5.15
C ASN A 43 -3.42 2.98 -6.57
N CYS A 44 -4.57 3.57 -6.92
CA CYS A 44 -5.12 3.48 -8.29
C CYS A 44 -4.34 4.34 -9.29
N GLY A 45 -3.54 5.30 -8.83
CA GLY A 45 -2.71 6.16 -9.67
C GLY A 45 -1.37 5.53 -10.09
N LEU A 46 -0.97 4.41 -9.45
CA LEU A 46 0.36 3.84 -9.64
C LEU A 46 0.65 3.42 -11.10
N PRO A 47 -0.26 2.73 -11.83
CA PRO A 47 -0.02 2.40 -13.23
C PRO A 47 0.19 3.65 -14.09
N TYR A 48 -0.59 4.71 -13.84
CA TYR A 48 -0.54 5.97 -14.58
C TYR A 48 0.73 6.77 -14.32
N HIS A 49 1.33 6.64 -13.14
CA HIS A 49 2.66 7.17 -12.89
C HIS A 49 3.74 6.38 -13.65
N ILE A 50 3.62 5.05 -13.71
CA ILE A 50 4.53 4.20 -14.51
C ILE A 50 4.43 4.52 -16.01
N GLY A 51 3.22 4.78 -16.50
CA GLY A 51 2.98 5.19 -17.89
C GLY A 51 3.48 6.59 -18.22
N GLY A 52 3.70 7.44 -17.21
CA GLY A 52 4.07 8.85 -17.36
C GLY A 52 2.89 9.81 -17.51
N THR A 53 1.65 9.32 -17.43
CA THR A 53 0.44 10.16 -17.42
C THR A 53 0.36 11.01 -16.14
N ILE A 54 0.77 10.44 -15.01
CA ILE A 54 1.03 11.20 -13.79
C ILE A 54 2.54 11.45 -13.74
N GLU A 55 2.97 12.68 -13.99
CA GLU A 55 4.40 13.01 -14.10
C GLU A 55 5.08 13.05 -12.74
N ASN A 56 4.46 13.70 -11.74
CA ASN A 56 5.07 13.88 -10.43
C ASN A 56 4.67 12.76 -9.48
N ARG A 57 5.67 12.08 -8.92
CA ARG A 57 5.48 11.06 -7.90
C ARG A 57 4.69 11.55 -6.68
N ASP A 58 4.92 12.80 -6.29
CA ASP A 58 4.29 13.41 -5.11
C ASP A 58 2.79 13.64 -5.28
N ASP A 59 2.27 13.67 -6.52
CA ASP A 59 0.82 13.76 -6.78
C ASP A 59 0.08 12.48 -6.33
N LEU A 60 0.80 11.38 -6.10
CA LEU A 60 0.25 10.16 -5.51
C LEU A 60 0.09 10.26 -3.99
N LEU A 61 0.73 11.22 -3.33
CA LEU A 61 0.80 11.32 -1.86
C LEU A 61 -0.22 12.36 -1.33
N LEU A 62 -1.40 11.89 -0.93
CA LEU A 62 -2.51 12.79 -0.58
C LEU A 62 -2.40 13.37 0.84
N GLN A 63 -1.76 12.65 1.77
CA GLN A 63 -1.56 13.07 3.16
C GLN A 63 -0.21 12.58 3.69
N THR A 64 0.40 13.37 4.57
CA THR A 64 1.55 12.96 5.39
C THR A 64 1.11 12.70 6.84
N PRO A 65 1.88 11.93 7.64
CA PRO A 65 1.65 11.77 9.08
C PRO A 65 1.44 13.10 9.82
N GLU A 66 2.22 14.12 9.50
CA GLU A 66 2.15 15.45 10.11
C GLU A 66 0.87 16.18 9.72
N SER A 67 0.51 16.17 8.43
CA SER A 67 -0.73 16.79 7.94
C SER A 67 -1.97 16.13 8.55
N PHE A 68 -1.93 14.79 8.68
CA PHE A 68 -3.01 13.99 9.22
C PHE A 68 -3.16 14.23 10.73
N ARG A 69 -2.05 14.30 11.47
CA ARG A 69 -2.04 14.67 12.89
C ARG A 69 -2.55 16.09 13.10
N LYS A 70 -2.08 17.07 12.32
CA LYS A 70 -2.51 18.47 12.44
C LYS A 70 -4.01 18.63 12.19
N ARG A 71 -4.56 17.91 11.21
CA ARG A 71 -5.97 18.02 10.81
C ARG A 71 -6.92 17.21 11.70
N PHE A 72 -6.50 16.02 12.12
CA PHE A 72 -7.39 15.06 12.79
C PHE A 72 -6.92 14.63 14.17
N ASN A 73 -5.84 15.19 14.72
CA ASN A 73 -5.27 14.76 16.00
C ASN A 73 -5.18 13.23 16.14
N VAL A 74 -4.72 12.58 15.06
CA VAL A 74 -4.46 11.14 14.98
C VAL A 74 -2.96 10.95 15.03
N GLU A 75 -2.50 10.05 15.89
CA GLU A 75 -1.11 9.63 15.89
C GLU A 75 -0.89 8.60 14.79
N VAL A 76 -0.06 8.94 13.81
CA VAL A 76 0.28 8.05 12.70
C VAL A 76 1.70 7.55 12.92
N ARG A 77 1.87 6.23 12.92
CA ARG A 77 3.16 5.56 13.03
C ARG A 77 3.42 4.77 11.75
N THR A 78 4.16 5.36 10.82
CA THR A 78 4.68 4.68 9.62
C THR A 78 5.85 3.77 10.02
N ARG A 79 6.23 2.85 9.12
CA ARG A 79 7.28 1.84 9.40
C ARG A 79 7.05 1.07 10.70
N ASN A 80 5.79 0.88 11.10
CA ASN A 80 5.41 0.14 12.29
C ASN A 80 4.46 -0.99 11.89
N GLU A 81 4.91 -2.23 12.02
CA GLU A 81 4.16 -3.42 11.64
C GLU A 81 3.53 -4.09 12.86
N VAL A 82 2.20 -4.24 12.87
CA VAL A 82 1.52 -5.04 13.89
C VAL A 82 1.71 -6.51 13.58
N VAL A 83 2.54 -7.19 14.39
CA VAL A 83 2.95 -8.58 14.16
C VAL A 83 2.15 -9.60 14.96
N LYS A 84 1.44 -9.17 16.02
CA LYS A 84 0.60 -10.06 16.85
C LYS A 84 -0.55 -9.31 17.50
N ILE A 85 -1.69 -9.99 17.66
CA ILE A 85 -2.86 -9.50 18.40
C ILE A 85 -3.13 -10.45 19.57
N ASP A 86 -3.03 -9.95 20.80
CA ASP A 86 -3.45 -10.66 22.02
C ASP A 86 -4.83 -10.14 22.42
N ARG A 87 -5.86 -10.88 22.02
CA ARG A 87 -7.27 -10.50 22.22
C ARG A 87 -7.70 -10.60 23.69
N SER A 88 -7.14 -11.54 24.44
CA SER A 88 -7.44 -11.73 25.87
C SER A 88 -7.01 -10.52 26.69
N ASN A 89 -5.82 -9.99 26.41
CA ASN A 89 -5.27 -8.84 27.13
C ASN A 89 -5.50 -7.51 26.39
N LYS A 90 -6.25 -7.52 25.28
CA LYS A 90 -6.55 -6.35 24.43
C LYS A 90 -5.32 -5.50 24.08
N ARG A 91 -4.29 -6.17 23.56
CA ARG A 91 -3.03 -5.52 23.15
C ARG A 91 -2.52 -6.06 21.82
N VAL A 92 -1.70 -5.26 21.15
CA VAL A 92 -0.98 -5.65 19.94
C VAL A 92 0.53 -5.59 20.19
N GLU A 93 1.29 -6.49 19.56
CA GLU A 93 2.74 -6.37 19.45
C GLU A 93 3.05 -5.66 18.13
N VAL A 94 3.86 -4.61 18.22
CA VAL A 94 4.27 -3.78 17.08
C VAL A 94 5.77 -3.88 16.93
N LEU A 95 6.23 -4.12 15.69
CA LEU A 95 7.63 -4.06 15.30
C LEU A 95 7.89 -2.71 14.64
N ASP A 96 8.79 -1.90 15.22
CA ASP A 96 9.32 -0.72 14.57
C ASP A 96 10.38 -1.15 13.56
N LEU A 97 10.12 -0.94 12.27
CA LEU A 97 10.99 -1.34 11.17
C LEU A 97 12.21 -0.41 11.01
N ASN A 98 12.29 0.69 11.75
CA ASN A 98 13.48 1.53 11.82
C ASN A 98 14.51 0.98 12.80
N SER A 99 14.06 0.65 14.02
CA SER A 99 14.94 0.20 15.11
C SER A 99 15.06 -1.32 15.19
N GLY A 100 14.10 -2.07 14.65
CA GLY A 100 13.95 -3.51 14.85
C GLY A 100 13.37 -3.89 16.20
N GLU A 101 12.99 -2.92 17.04
CA GLU A 101 12.47 -3.17 18.38
C GLU A 101 10.97 -3.51 18.34
N LYS A 102 10.58 -4.37 19.29
CA LYS A 102 9.19 -4.72 19.51
C LYS A 102 8.65 -4.05 20.76
N TYR A 103 7.45 -3.52 20.67
CA TYR A 103 6.74 -2.97 21.80
C TYR A 103 5.27 -3.37 21.79
N VAL A 104 4.57 -3.09 22.88
CA VAL A 104 3.17 -3.45 23.07
C VAL A 104 2.31 -2.20 23.12
N GLU A 105 1.17 -2.23 22.44
CA GLU A 105 0.18 -1.17 22.48
C GLU A 105 -1.20 -1.73 22.88
N GLU A 106 -1.81 -1.16 23.92
CA GLU A 106 -3.14 -1.54 24.40
C GLU A 106 -4.25 -0.84 23.63
N TYR A 107 -5.43 -1.47 23.55
CA TYR A 107 -6.60 -0.91 22.86
C TYR A 107 -7.92 -1.21 23.56
N ASP A 108 -8.87 -0.28 23.44
CA ASP A 108 -10.28 -0.57 23.71
C ASP A 108 -10.98 -1.14 22.47
N LYS A 109 -10.58 -0.65 21.29
CA LYS A 109 -11.09 -1.04 19.98
C LYS A 109 -9.95 -1.16 18.97
N LEU A 110 -10.05 -2.16 18.12
CA LEU A 110 -9.08 -2.45 17.06
C LEU A 110 -9.81 -2.48 15.71
N VAL A 111 -9.30 -1.74 14.73
CA VAL A 111 -9.75 -1.78 13.33
C VAL A 111 -8.67 -2.44 12.49
N LEU A 112 -9.02 -3.51 11.78
CA LEU A 112 -8.12 -4.17 10.84
C LEU A 112 -8.47 -3.75 9.41
N SER A 113 -7.52 -3.10 8.75
CA SER A 113 -7.57 -2.73 7.34
C SER A 113 -6.23 -3.03 6.62
N PRO A 114 -5.66 -4.25 6.75
CA PRO A 114 -4.33 -4.57 6.20
C PRO A 114 -4.30 -4.66 4.66
N GLY A 115 -5.46 -4.70 4.01
CA GLY A 115 -5.59 -4.88 2.57
C GLY A 115 -5.31 -6.32 2.13
N ALA A 116 -4.83 -6.47 0.89
CA ALA A 116 -4.50 -7.75 0.27
C ALA A 116 -3.08 -7.72 -0.32
N GLU A 117 -2.51 -8.89 -0.57
CA GLU A 117 -1.17 -9.06 -1.15
C GLU A 117 -1.23 -9.68 -2.55
N PRO A 118 -0.32 -9.29 -3.48
CA PRO A 118 -0.25 -9.91 -4.79
C PRO A 118 0.05 -11.41 -4.66
N THR A 119 -0.71 -12.24 -5.36
CA THR A 119 -0.44 -13.68 -5.42
C THR A 119 0.79 -13.95 -6.27
N ARG A 120 1.78 -14.64 -5.72
CA ARG A 120 2.96 -15.11 -6.45
C ARG A 120 2.80 -16.61 -6.73
N PRO A 121 2.56 -17.02 -7.99
CA PRO A 121 2.39 -18.42 -8.32
C PRO A 121 3.71 -19.19 -8.16
N PRO A 122 3.67 -20.50 -7.83
CA PRO A 122 4.86 -21.31 -7.59
C PRO A 122 5.55 -21.71 -8.92
N ILE A 123 6.08 -20.73 -9.64
CA ILE A 123 6.76 -20.90 -10.93
C ILE A 123 8.28 -20.88 -10.69
N SER A 124 9.01 -21.80 -11.32
CA SER A 124 10.48 -21.77 -11.26
C SER A 124 11.01 -20.45 -11.83
N GLY A 125 11.88 -19.76 -11.08
CA GLY A 125 12.41 -18.45 -11.46
C GLY A 125 11.56 -17.24 -11.07
N ILE A 126 10.48 -17.42 -10.29
CA ILE A 126 9.58 -16.34 -9.85
C ILE A 126 10.27 -15.22 -9.03
N ASP A 127 11.47 -15.49 -8.51
CA ASP A 127 12.29 -14.54 -7.73
C ASP A 127 13.30 -13.76 -8.59
N SER A 128 13.20 -13.82 -9.92
CA SER A 128 14.03 -12.99 -10.79
C SER A 128 13.80 -11.49 -10.53
N ASP A 129 14.88 -10.70 -10.49
CA ASP A 129 14.83 -9.23 -10.36
C ASP A 129 14.08 -8.52 -11.51
N ARG A 130 13.75 -9.26 -12.58
CA ARG A 130 12.95 -8.78 -13.73
C ARG A 130 11.45 -9.00 -13.54
N ILE A 131 11.04 -9.59 -12.41
CA ILE A 131 9.64 -9.86 -12.08
C ILE A 131 9.18 -8.86 -11.03
N PHE A 132 8.07 -8.21 -11.33
CA PHE A 132 7.51 -7.14 -10.51
C PHE A 132 6.06 -7.46 -10.15
N THR A 133 5.68 -6.97 -8.97
CA THR A 133 4.29 -6.85 -8.54
C THR A 133 4.03 -5.37 -8.29
N LEU A 134 2.78 -4.92 -8.41
CA LEU A 134 2.41 -3.54 -8.15
C LEU A 134 1.35 -3.47 -7.05
N ARG A 135 1.73 -2.95 -5.88
CA ARG A 135 0.80 -2.70 -4.77
C ARG A 135 0.98 -1.33 -4.14
N ASN A 136 2.21 -0.83 -4.07
CA ASN A 136 2.54 0.37 -3.30
C ASN A 136 3.55 1.26 -4.04
N VAL A 137 3.86 2.41 -3.44
CA VAL A 137 4.81 3.38 -4.02
C VAL A 137 6.20 2.76 -4.22
N PRO A 138 6.81 2.03 -3.25
CA PRO A 138 8.08 1.34 -3.48
C PRO A 138 8.09 0.35 -4.66
N ASP A 139 7.00 -0.39 -4.90
CA ASP A 139 6.85 -1.25 -6.07
C ASP A 139 6.90 -0.44 -7.37
N THR A 140 6.24 0.73 -7.36
CA THR A 140 6.15 1.67 -8.48
C THR A 140 7.54 2.24 -8.80
N ASP A 141 8.24 2.70 -7.77
CA ASP A 141 9.61 3.22 -7.86
C ASP A 141 10.53 2.16 -8.47
N ARG A 142 10.49 0.92 -7.97
CA ARG A 142 11.29 -0.20 -8.48
C ARG A 142 11.02 -0.50 -9.96
N ILE A 143 9.77 -0.43 -10.41
CA ILE A 143 9.41 -0.64 -11.82
C ILE A 143 9.95 0.51 -12.68
N ASN A 144 9.74 1.77 -12.26
CA ASN A 144 10.24 2.94 -12.98
C ASN A 144 11.76 2.94 -13.09
N ASP A 145 12.46 2.72 -11.97
CA ASP A 145 13.91 2.64 -11.94
C ASP A 145 14.44 1.57 -12.90
N PHE A 146 13.77 0.41 -12.96
CA PHE A 146 14.14 -0.66 -13.88
C PHE A 146 13.94 -0.25 -15.34
N ILE A 147 12.78 0.35 -15.66
CA ILE A 147 12.46 0.82 -17.02
C ILE A 147 13.46 1.88 -17.47
N ASP A 148 13.75 2.86 -16.62
CA ASP A 148 14.64 3.97 -16.94
C ASP A 148 16.09 3.50 -17.11
N SER A 149 16.55 2.60 -16.24
CA SER A 149 17.92 2.10 -16.26
C SER A 149 18.19 1.11 -17.40
N HIS A 150 17.22 0.25 -17.73
CA HIS A 150 17.43 -0.86 -18.68
C HIS A 150 16.77 -0.66 -20.04
N GLN A 151 15.89 0.34 -20.16
CA GLN A 151 15.19 0.69 -21.41
C GLN A 151 14.58 -0.54 -22.12
N PRO A 152 13.80 -1.38 -21.41
CA PRO A 152 13.27 -2.61 -21.97
C PRO A 152 12.39 -2.33 -23.18
N LYS A 153 12.53 -3.16 -24.22
CA LYS A 153 11.72 -3.04 -25.44
C LYS A 153 10.47 -3.92 -25.42
N ARG A 154 10.41 -4.88 -24.49
CA ARG A 154 9.33 -5.87 -24.38
C ARG A 154 8.97 -6.07 -22.91
N ALA A 155 7.69 -6.26 -22.66
CA ALA A 155 7.15 -6.61 -21.35
C ALA A 155 6.11 -7.73 -21.49
N VAL A 156 6.00 -8.55 -20.45
CA VAL A 156 4.94 -9.56 -20.33
C VAL A 156 4.15 -9.24 -19.08
N VAL A 157 2.85 -9.10 -19.22
CA VAL A 157 1.91 -8.98 -18.11
C VAL A 157 1.24 -10.34 -17.91
N VAL A 158 1.31 -10.88 -16.70
CA VAL A 158 0.68 -12.15 -16.33
C VAL A 158 -0.57 -11.84 -15.52
N GLY A 159 -1.74 -12.19 -16.05
CA GLY A 159 -3.05 -11.83 -15.54
C GLY A 159 -3.71 -10.71 -16.33
N GLY A 160 -4.92 -10.96 -16.83
CA GLY A 160 -5.79 -10.08 -17.61
C GLY A 160 -6.94 -9.46 -16.80
N GLY A 161 -6.79 -9.38 -15.47
CA GLY A 161 -7.66 -8.55 -14.63
C GLY A 161 -7.38 -7.05 -14.80
N TYR A 162 -8.18 -6.20 -14.18
CA TYR A 162 -8.11 -4.74 -14.39
C TYR A 162 -6.71 -4.15 -14.15
N ILE A 163 -6.01 -4.53 -13.08
CA ILE A 163 -4.62 -4.06 -12.81
C ILE A 163 -3.67 -4.48 -13.93
N GLY A 164 -3.81 -5.71 -14.44
CA GLY A 164 -3.00 -6.21 -15.54
C GLY A 164 -3.23 -5.42 -16.82
N LEU A 165 -4.49 -5.07 -17.11
CA LEU A 165 -4.83 -4.25 -18.27
C LEU A 165 -4.33 -2.81 -18.13
N GLU A 166 -4.50 -2.17 -16.97
CA GLU A 166 -3.95 -0.84 -16.69
C GLU A 166 -2.42 -0.83 -16.87
N MET A 167 -1.73 -1.86 -16.37
CA MET A 167 -0.29 -1.99 -16.58
C MET A 167 0.08 -2.21 -18.04
N ALA A 168 -0.68 -3.02 -18.79
CA ALA A 168 -0.41 -3.26 -20.19
C ALA A 168 -0.56 -1.99 -21.04
N GLU A 169 -1.57 -1.17 -20.75
CA GLU A 169 -1.76 0.15 -21.36
C GLU A 169 -0.58 1.08 -21.02
N ASN A 170 -0.26 1.24 -19.74
CA ASN A 170 0.80 2.17 -19.32
C ASN A 170 2.19 1.76 -19.81
N LEU A 171 2.49 0.45 -19.89
CA LEU A 171 3.74 -0.04 -20.49
C LEU A 171 3.77 0.17 -22.02
N ARG A 172 2.60 0.15 -22.68
CA ARG A 172 2.47 0.48 -24.10
C ARG A 172 2.77 1.96 -24.33
N ASP A 173 2.27 2.85 -23.49
CA ASP A 173 2.51 4.30 -23.56
C ASP A 173 3.99 4.64 -23.37
N ARG A 174 4.71 3.82 -22.61
CA ARG A 174 6.18 3.87 -22.48
C ARG A 174 6.93 3.30 -23.70
N GLY A 175 6.22 2.95 -24.77
CA GLY A 175 6.80 2.51 -26.05
C GLY A 175 7.21 1.03 -26.11
N MET A 176 6.81 0.20 -25.14
CA MET A 176 7.19 -1.21 -25.11
C MET A 176 6.25 -2.09 -25.93
N LEU A 177 6.76 -3.21 -26.45
CA LEU A 177 5.95 -4.32 -26.95
C LEU A 177 5.47 -5.19 -25.78
N VAL A 178 4.19 -5.05 -25.44
CA VAL A 178 3.53 -5.78 -24.34
C VAL A 178 2.77 -6.99 -24.85
N ALA A 179 2.98 -8.14 -24.21
CA ALA A 179 2.13 -9.32 -24.32
C ALA A 179 1.38 -9.55 -22.99
N ILE A 180 0.11 -9.92 -23.07
CA ILE A 180 -0.70 -10.30 -21.90
C ILE A 180 -0.89 -11.82 -21.94
N VAL A 181 -0.62 -12.48 -20.82
CA VAL A 181 -0.86 -13.91 -20.64
C VAL A 181 -1.95 -14.08 -19.60
N GLU A 182 -3.11 -14.57 -20.03
CA GLU A 182 -4.26 -14.88 -19.19
C GLU A 182 -4.52 -16.39 -19.23
N MET A 183 -4.88 -16.96 -18.10
CA MET A 183 -5.19 -18.38 -17.95
C MET A 183 -6.60 -18.70 -18.48
N LEU A 184 -7.54 -17.77 -18.31
CA LEU A 184 -8.92 -17.90 -18.78
C LEU A 184 -9.04 -17.55 -20.27
N ASP A 185 -10.18 -17.91 -20.87
CA ASP A 185 -10.48 -17.65 -22.28
C ASP A 185 -10.80 -16.17 -22.57
N GLN A 186 -10.81 -15.30 -21.55
CA GLN A 186 -11.06 -13.87 -21.65
C GLN A 186 -10.30 -13.06 -20.60
N VAL A 187 -10.07 -11.79 -20.90
CA VAL A 187 -9.69 -10.76 -19.92
C VAL A 187 -10.94 -10.24 -19.18
N MET A 188 -10.74 -9.49 -18.09
CA MET A 188 -11.83 -8.89 -17.29
C MET A 188 -12.92 -9.90 -16.88
N PRO A 189 -12.59 -10.88 -16.03
CA PRO A 189 -13.56 -11.82 -15.48
C PRO A 189 -14.55 -11.16 -14.50
#